data_AF-A0A8T4XV76-F1
#
_entry.id   AF-A0A8T4XV76-F1
#
_cell.length_a   1.000
_cell.length_b   1.000
_cell.length_c   1.000
_cell.angle_alpha   90.00
_cell.angle_beta   90.00
_cell.angle_gamma   90.00
#
_symmetry.space_group_name_H-M   'P 1'
#
loop_
_entity.id
_entity.type
_entity.pdbx_description
1 polymer ?
#
loop_
_entity_poly.entity_id
_entity_poly.type
_entity_poly.pdbx_seq_one_letter_code
_entity_poly.pdbx_strand_id
1 'polypeptide(L)'
;MKIGGEFSDVEKIVYSFKDCCDGIVLNPDHVKKLFRYFLGRHAPALIVQVKSSVVPPRPDEASTIFYPLIKDAISVGASAVIGSFFVGHEKDEDEAGNVRFISFLARESEKIGLPLIVECIPFGERVTRENFPRCVELAARVSTEAGADIVAIPYVGEPAILQKIIDGVGTPVLMLDIATPFGSAVENFKLALNCGASGLVIGGETFQRVDIQSIKKLYELIHVRDIG
;
A
#
# COMPACT_ATOMS: atom_id res chain seq x y z
N MET A 1 -7.65 4.11 1.94
CA MET A 1 -7.22 5.52 1.75
C MET A 1 -5.85 5.71 2.37
N LYS A 2 -4.87 6.27 1.66
CA LYS A 2 -3.53 6.54 2.20
C LYS A 2 -3.26 8.03 2.32
N ILE A 3 -2.92 8.48 3.53
CA ILE A 3 -2.57 9.87 3.78
C ILE A 3 -1.04 9.99 3.82
N GLY A 4 -0.45 10.50 2.72
CA GLY A 4 0.93 10.98 2.69
C GLY A 4 1.05 12.45 3.12
N GLY A 5 2.28 12.99 3.18
CA GLY A 5 2.59 14.44 3.22
C GLY A 5 2.36 15.22 4.53
N GLU A 6 3.08 16.34 4.69
CA GLU A 6 2.76 17.41 5.64
C GLU A 6 1.63 18.26 5.04
N PHE A 7 0.38 17.87 5.24
CA PHE A 7 -0.77 18.62 4.72
C PHE A 7 -1.51 19.35 5.84
N SER A 8 -1.91 20.59 5.56
CA SER A 8 -2.77 21.39 6.45
C SER A 8 -4.16 20.76 6.65
N ASP A 9 -4.60 19.91 5.72
CA ASP A 9 -6.01 19.49 5.58
C ASP A 9 -6.23 17.96 5.75
N VAL A 10 -5.28 17.21 6.33
CA VAL A 10 -5.43 15.75 6.55
C VAL A 10 -6.76 15.39 7.23
N GLU A 11 -7.12 16.14 8.27
CA GLU A 11 -8.36 15.90 9.03
C GLU A 11 -9.61 16.12 8.17
N LYS A 12 -9.57 17.09 7.24
CA LYS A 12 -10.67 17.36 6.32
C LYS A 12 -10.85 16.21 5.33
N ILE A 13 -9.77 15.68 4.77
CA ILE A 13 -9.83 14.52 3.86
C ILE A 13 -10.40 13.30 4.61
N VAL A 14 -9.88 13.01 5.80
CA VAL A 14 -10.38 11.91 6.63
C VAL A 14 -11.87 12.09 6.94
N TYR A 15 -12.27 13.28 7.39
CA TYR A 15 -13.66 13.59 7.67
C TYR A 15 -14.58 13.39 6.45
N SER A 16 -14.14 13.84 5.27
CA SER A 16 -14.93 13.74 4.04
C SER A 16 -15.06 12.32 3.51
N PHE A 17 -14.05 11.46 3.69
CA PHE A 17 -13.97 10.18 2.99
C PHE A 17 -13.97 8.94 3.90
N LYS A 18 -13.96 9.09 5.24
CA LYS A 18 -13.93 7.96 6.19
C LYS A 18 -15.04 6.92 5.98
N ASP A 19 -16.20 7.34 5.51
CA ASP A 19 -17.36 6.47 5.29
C ASP A 19 -17.36 5.84 3.87
N CYS A 20 -16.26 6.01 3.12
CA CYS A 20 -16.07 5.51 1.76
C CYS A 20 -14.73 4.76 1.64
N CYS A 21 -14.25 4.19 2.75
CA CYS A 21 -13.05 3.36 2.79
C CYS A 21 -13.10 2.37 3.96
N ASP A 22 -12.56 1.17 3.77
CA ASP A 22 -12.43 0.17 4.83
C ASP A 22 -11.27 0.43 5.77
N GLY A 23 -10.27 1.19 5.30
CA GLY A 23 -9.04 1.45 6.04
C GLY A 23 -8.37 2.76 5.65
N ILE A 24 -7.74 3.38 6.64
CA ILE A 24 -6.94 4.60 6.47
C ILE A 24 -5.50 4.31 6.88
N VAL A 25 -4.58 4.48 5.94
CA VAL A 25 -3.14 4.41 6.17
C VAL A 25 -2.67 5.76 6.70
N LEU A 26 -2.03 5.75 7.87
CA LEU A 26 -1.44 6.92 8.53
C LEU A 26 0.01 6.66 8.92
N ASN A 27 0.81 7.72 8.95
CA ASN A 27 2.06 7.72 9.70
C ASN A 27 1.74 7.71 11.21
N PRO A 28 2.57 7.05 12.05
CA PRO A 28 2.40 7.02 13.50
C PRO A 28 2.12 8.40 14.14
N ASP A 29 2.80 9.44 13.66
CA ASP A 29 2.68 10.81 14.17
C ASP A 29 1.27 11.41 14.02
N HIS A 30 0.53 11.00 12.98
CA HIS A 30 -0.82 11.51 12.72
C HIS A 30 -1.90 10.77 13.53
N VAL A 31 -1.60 9.58 14.07
CA VAL A 31 -2.58 8.73 14.73
C VAL A 31 -3.19 9.42 15.94
N LYS A 32 -2.38 10.04 16.80
CA LYS A 32 -2.87 10.73 18.01
C LYS A 32 -3.89 11.83 17.69
N LYS A 33 -3.69 12.58 16.60
CA LYS A 33 -4.59 13.68 16.19
C LYS A 33 -5.92 13.15 15.64
N LEU A 34 -5.87 12.03 14.92
CA LEU A 34 -6.99 11.50 14.14
C LEU A 34 -7.68 10.30 14.79
N PHE A 35 -7.21 9.84 15.95
CA PHE A 35 -7.68 8.63 16.63
C PHE A 35 -9.21 8.54 16.74
N ARG A 36 -9.89 9.67 16.97
CA ARG A 36 -11.36 9.76 17.07
C ARG A 36 -12.11 9.19 15.85
N TYR A 37 -11.50 9.19 14.67
CA TYR A 37 -12.11 8.68 13.43
C TYR A 37 -12.08 7.16 13.31
N PHE A 38 -11.32 6.49 14.19
CA PHE A 38 -11.18 5.05 14.25
C PHE A 38 -12.03 4.42 15.38
N LEU A 39 -12.91 5.22 15.99
CA LEU A 39 -13.75 4.78 17.10
C LEU A 39 -15.15 4.39 16.62
N GLY A 40 -15.58 3.19 16.98
CA GLY A 40 -16.92 2.67 16.74
C GLY A 40 -16.98 1.53 15.72
N ARG A 41 -18.14 0.87 15.65
CA ARG A 41 -18.32 -0.37 14.85
C ARG A 41 -18.14 -0.17 13.35
N HIS A 42 -18.48 1.01 12.84
CA HIS A 42 -18.43 1.34 11.41
C HIS A 42 -17.25 2.24 11.05
N ALA A 43 -16.30 2.40 11.98
CA ALA A 43 -15.10 3.18 11.71
C ALA A 43 -14.17 2.39 10.77
N PRO A 44 -13.44 3.07 9.88
CA PRO A 44 -12.42 2.41 9.06
C PRO A 44 -11.32 1.83 9.95
N ALA A 45 -10.65 0.79 9.45
CA ALA A 45 -9.47 0.21 10.06
C ALA A 45 -8.30 1.21 10.09
N LEU A 46 -7.57 1.24 11.20
CA LEU A 46 -6.31 1.98 11.30
C LEU A 46 -5.20 1.13 10.70
N ILE A 47 -4.58 1.60 9.62
CA ILE A 47 -3.39 0.97 9.03
C ILE A 47 -2.20 1.88 9.30
N VAL A 48 -1.14 1.35 9.89
CA VAL A 48 0.05 2.16 10.20
C VAL A 48 1.13 1.96 9.14
N GLN A 49 1.57 3.06 8.54
CA GLN A 49 2.69 3.05 7.62
C GLN A 49 4.01 2.93 8.39
N VAL A 50 4.77 1.88 8.10
CA VAL A 50 6.12 1.70 8.61
C VAL A 50 7.08 2.25 7.57
N LYS A 51 7.60 3.46 7.83
CA LYS A 51 8.59 4.08 6.94
C LYS A 51 9.97 3.49 7.16
N SER A 52 10.69 3.25 6.07
CA SER A 52 12.14 3.19 6.11
C SER A 52 12.70 4.61 6.12
N SER A 53 13.38 5.02 7.19
CA SER A 53 14.11 6.30 7.26
C SER A 53 15.43 6.29 6.48
N VAL A 54 15.82 5.13 5.93
CA VAL A 54 17.04 4.94 5.15
C VAL A 54 16.66 4.24 3.85
N VAL A 55 17.02 4.82 2.71
CA VAL A 55 16.98 4.13 1.42
C VAL A 55 18.42 3.78 1.07
N PRO A 56 18.86 2.53 1.19
CA PRO A 56 18.32 1.39 1.94
C PRO A 56 18.91 1.29 3.36
N PRO A 57 18.18 0.73 4.33
CA PRO A 57 18.72 0.55 5.67
C PRO A 57 19.82 -0.53 5.67
N ARG A 58 20.90 -0.28 6.42
CA ARG A 58 21.93 -1.30 6.64
C ARG A 58 21.34 -2.45 7.49
N PRO A 59 21.68 -3.72 7.21
CA PRO A 59 20.98 -4.88 7.79
C PRO A 59 21.01 -4.96 9.32
N ASP A 60 22.10 -4.48 9.92
CA ASP A 60 22.37 -4.48 11.35
C ASP A 60 21.62 -3.36 12.10
N GLU A 61 21.39 -2.22 11.46
CA GLU A 61 20.68 -1.08 12.05
C GLU A 61 19.16 -1.15 11.81
N ALA A 62 18.73 -1.80 10.73
CA ALA A 62 17.33 -1.91 10.32
C ALA A 62 16.44 -2.50 11.44
N SER A 63 16.80 -3.69 11.94
CA SER A 63 15.96 -4.42 12.90
C SER A 63 15.70 -3.64 14.19
N THR A 64 16.68 -2.85 14.66
CA THR A 64 16.58 -2.08 15.91
C THR A 64 15.70 -0.84 15.77
N ILE A 65 15.68 -0.19 14.60
CA ILE A 65 14.87 1.02 14.34
C ILE A 65 13.41 0.64 14.02
N PHE A 66 13.20 -0.47 13.30
CA PHE A 66 11.87 -0.87 12.83
C PHE A 66 11.05 -1.64 13.86
N TYR A 67 11.70 -2.36 14.79
CA TYR A 67 11.00 -3.05 15.87
C TYR A 67 10.17 -2.12 16.78
N PRO A 68 10.70 -0.96 17.23
CA PRO A 68 9.89 0.07 17.88
C PRO A 68 8.67 0.48 17.06
N LEU A 69 8.82 0.69 15.75
CA LEU A 69 7.72 1.17 14.88
C LEU A 69 6.57 0.15 14.76
N ILE A 70 6.88 -1.15 14.71
CA ILE A 70 5.85 -2.20 14.70
C ILE A 70 5.14 -2.27 16.07
N LYS A 71 5.89 -2.20 17.17
CA LYS A 71 5.30 -2.15 18.52
C LYS A 71 4.44 -0.91 18.72
N ASP A 72 4.86 0.21 18.16
CA ASP A 72 4.11 1.46 18.18
C ASP A 72 2.78 1.29 17.43
N ALA A 73 2.77 0.57 16.30
CA ALA A 73 1.55 0.26 15.56
C ALA A 73 0.52 -0.52 16.40
N ILE A 74 0.94 -1.55 17.14
CA ILE A 74 0.05 -2.26 18.09
C ILE A 74 -0.45 -1.31 19.17
N SER A 75 0.45 -0.49 19.74
CA SER A 75 0.13 0.36 20.88
C SER A 75 -0.97 1.39 20.57
N VAL A 76 -1.12 1.74 19.28
CA VAL A 76 -2.16 2.65 18.79
C VAL A 76 -3.39 1.94 18.24
N GLY A 77 -3.46 0.61 18.34
CA GLY A 77 -4.60 -0.18 17.87
C GLY A 77 -4.66 -0.37 16.36
N ALA A 78 -3.51 -0.43 15.67
CA ALA A 78 -3.48 -0.73 14.25
C ALA A 78 -4.12 -2.10 13.94
N SER A 79 -4.88 -2.17 12.85
CA SER A 79 -5.46 -3.40 12.32
C SER A 79 -4.54 -4.07 11.29
N ALA A 80 -3.58 -3.34 10.73
CA ALA A 80 -2.55 -3.84 9.82
C ALA A 80 -1.38 -2.85 9.78
N VAL A 81 -0.24 -3.30 9.26
CA VAL A 81 0.89 -2.45 8.92
C VAL A 81 1.13 -2.45 7.42
N ILE A 82 1.68 -1.35 6.90
CA ILE A 82 2.03 -1.23 5.48
C ILE A 82 3.47 -0.75 5.32
N GLY A 83 4.25 -1.50 4.54
CA GLY A 83 5.61 -1.17 4.13
C GLY A 83 5.71 -0.97 2.62
N SER A 84 6.84 -0.44 2.14
CA SER A 84 7.07 -0.21 0.72
C SER A 84 8.34 -0.93 0.27
N PHE A 85 8.23 -1.74 -0.79
CA PHE A 85 9.35 -2.34 -1.50
C PHE A 85 9.65 -1.54 -2.76
N PHE A 86 10.83 -0.94 -2.82
CA PHE A 86 11.33 -0.23 -3.99
C PHE A 86 12.23 -1.14 -4.83
N VAL A 87 11.97 -1.21 -6.14
CA VAL A 87 12.73 -2.02 -7.11
C VAL A 87 13.20 -1.18 -8.28
N GLY A 88 14.38 -1.51 -8.83
CA GLY A 88 15.00 -0.83 -9.97
C GLY A 88 16.16 0.09 -9.59
N HIS A 89 16.74 -0.07 -8.40
CA HIS A 89 17.91 0.68 -7.96
C HIS A 89 19.16 0.30 -8.77
N GLU A 90 20.07 1.25 -8.99
CA GLU A 90 21.35 0.97 -9.66
C GLU A 90 22.13 -0.18 -8.99
N LYS A 91 22.15 -0.22 -7.66
CA LYS A 91 22.89 -1.22 -6.88
C LYS A 91 21.98 -2.35 -6.40
N ASP A 92 22.34 -3.59 -6.72
CA ASP A 92 21.63 -4.79 -6.25
C ASP A 92 21.62 -4.90 -4.69
N GLU A 93 22.62 -4.33 -4.01
CA GLU A 93 22.69 -4.28 -2.54
C GLU A 93 21.51 -3.53 -1.93
N ASP A 94 21.01 -2.52 -2.63
CA ASP A 94 19.92 -1.66 -2.17
C ASP A 94 18.59 -2.40 -2.20
N GLU A 95 18.32 -3.12 -3.30
CA GLU A 95 17.16 -4.01 -3.42
C GLU A 95 17.23 -5.15 -2.40
N ALA A 96 18.40 -5.77 -2.24
CA ALA A 96 18.59 -6.84 -1.25
C ALA A 96 18.35 -6.34 0.19
N GLY A 97 18.72 -5.09 0.50
CA GLY A 97 18.40 -4.43 1.76
C GLY A 97 16.90 -4.28 1.96
N ASN A 98 16.17 -3.88 0.92
CA ASN A 98 14.73 -3.72 0.95
C ASN A 98 14.00 -5.08 1.12
N VAL A 99 14.43 -6.13 0.43
CA VAL A 99 13.89 -7.49 0.62
C VAL A 99 14.10 -7.99 2.05
N ARG A 100 15.29 -7.77 2.64
CA ARG A 100 15.56 -8.10 4.05
C ARG A 100 14.65 -7.31 4.99
N PHE A 101 14.39 -6.05 4.69
CA PHE A 101 13.47 -5.21 5.47
C PHE A 101 12.04 -5.75 5.42
N ILE A 102 11.50 -6.06 4.23
CA ILE A 102 10.16 -6.65 4.10
C ILE A 102 10.08 -7.99 4.84
N SER A 103 11.10 -8.85 4.70
CA SER A 103 11.15 -10.14 5.42
C SER A 103 11.18 -9.97 6.94
N PHE A 104 11.87 -8.93 7.42
CA PHE A 104 11.87 -8.57 8.84
C PHE A 104 10.49 -8.09 9.29
N LEU A 105 9.87 -7.17 8.54
CA LEU A 105 8.52 -6.69 8.84
C LEU A 105 7.52 -7.84 8.89
N ALA A 106 7.57 -8.77 7.93
CA ALA A 106 6.67 -9.92 7.88
C ALA A 106 6.78 -10.75 9.17
N ARG A 107 8.01 -11.14 9.56
CA ARG A 107 8.25 -11.90 10.79
C ARG A 107 7.81 -11.18 12.06
N GLU A 108 8.08 -9.88 12.16
CA GLU A 108 7.69 -9.11 13.34
C GLU A 108 6.17 -8.88 13.40
N SER A 109 5.50 -8.73 12.25
CA SER A 109 4.05 -8.57 12.16
C SER A 109 3.32 -9.88 12.46
N GLU A 110 3.87 -11.01 12.00
CA GLU A 110 3.38 -12.35 12.31
C GLU A 110 3.39 -12.64 13.82
N LYS A 111 4.49 -12.29 14.52
CA LYS A 111 4.62 -12.51 15.98
C LYS A 111 3.51 -11.87 16.82
N ILE A 112 2.89 -10.82 16.29
CA ILE A 112 1.91 -9.99 16.99
C ILE A 112 0.52 -10.08 16.35
N GLY A 113 0.37 -10.87 15.29
CA GLY A 113 -0.89 -11.09 14.58
C GLY A 113 -1.40 -9.88 13.78
N LEU A 114 -0.51 -9.00 13.31
CA LEU A 114 -0.89 -7.92 12.39
C LEU A 114 -0.62 -8.32 10.94
N PRO A 115 -1.59 -8.21 10.02
CA PRO A 115 -1.35 -8.38 8.60
C PRO A 115 -0.37 -7.34 8.06
N LEU A 116 0.49 -7.75 7.13
CA LEU A 116 1.42 -6.91 6.40
C LEU A 116 0.95 -6.67 4.97
N ILE A 117 0.75 -5.40 4.63
CA ILE A 117 0.56 -4.93 3.25
C ILE A 117 1.91 -4.43 2.71
N VAL A 118 2.29 -4.83 1.49
CA VAL A 118 3.52 -4.33 0.83
C VAL A 118 3.20 -3.58 -0.45
N GLU A 119 3.57 -2.30 -0.49
CA GLU A 119 3.53 -1.48 -1.69
C GLU A 119 4.73 -1.80 -2.58
N CYS A 120 4.49 -2.37 -3.75
CA CYS A 120 5.50 -2.76 -4.72
C CYS A 120 5.72 -1.61 -5.70
N ILE A 121 6.79 -0.83 -5.52
CA ILE A 121 7.01 0.43 -6.21
C ILE A 121 8.25 0.31 -7.12
N PRO A 122 8.08 0.23 -8.45
CA PRO A 122 9.18 0.41 -9.39
C PRO A 122 9.69 1.84 -9.28
N PHE A 123 10.91 1.99 -8.77
CA PHE A 123 11.58 3.26 -8.54
C PHE A 123 13.10 3.06 -8.61
N GLY A 124 13.75 3.79 -9.51
CA GLY A 124 15.21 3.80 -9.64
C GLY A 124 15.67 3.92 -11.08
N GLU A 125 16.99 4.04 -11.28
CA GLU A 125 17.62 4.34 -12.56
C GLU A 125 17.40 3.24 -13.61
N ARG A 126 17.12 2.00 -13.18
CA ARG A 126 16.91 0.85 -14.07
C ARG A 126 15.46 0.71 -14.55
N VAL A 127 14.54 1.52 -14.02
CA VAL A 127 13.13 1.47 -14.40
C VAL A 127 12.90 2.28 -15.67
N THR A 128 12.35 1.62 -16.67
CA THR A 128 11.97 2.18 -17.98
C THR A 128 10.50 1.91 -18.23
N ARG A 129 9.90 2.56 -19.25
CA ARG A 129 8.51 2.27 -19.61
C ARG A 129 8.33 0.82 -20.07
N GLU A 130 9.32 0.28 -20.76
CA GLU A 130 9.31 -1.04 -21.37
C GLU A 130 9.41 -2.16 -20.33
N ASN A 131 10.25 -2.00 -19.31
CA ASN A 131 10.44 -3.02 -18.27
C ASN A 131 9.52 -2.81 -17.04
N PHE A 132 8.76 -1.72 -16.97
CA PHE A 132 7.90 -1.40 -15.82
C PHE A 132 6.98 -2.57 -15.40
N PRO A 133 6.23 -3.24 -16.31
CA PRO A 133 5.38 -4.36 -15.91
C PRO A 133 6.17 -5.52 -15.29
N ARG A 134 7.38 -5.78 -15.78
CA ARG A 134 8.26 -6.83 -15.27
C ARG A 134 8.81 -6.49 -13.89
N CYS A 135 9.16 -5.23 -13.65
CA CYS A 135 9.56 -4.74 -12.33
C CYS A 135 8.43 -4.91 -11.31
N VAL A 136 7.19 -4.57 -11.69
CA VAL A 136 6.01 -4.77 -10.84
C VAL A 136 5.79 -6.24 -10.52
N GLU A 137 5.81 -7.12 -11.52
CA GLU A 137 5.65 -8.56 -11.35
C GLU A 137 6.70 -9.14 -10.38
N LEU A 138 7.96 -8.76 -10.57
CA LEU A 138 9.06 -9.20 -9.71
C LEU A 138 8.85 -8.73 -8.27
N ALA A 139 8.55 -7.45 -8.08
CA ALA A 139 8.35 -6.89 -6.75
C ALA A 139 7.17 -7.53 -6.00
N ALA A 140 6.06 -7.77 -6.71
CA ALA A 140 4.89 -8.44 -6.14
C ALA A 140 5.23 -9.86 -5.67
N ARG A 141 5.87 -10.66 -6.54
CA ARG A 141 6.25 -12.03 -6.20
C ARG A 141 7.25 -12.10 -5.05
N VAL A 142 8.28 -11.27 -5.08
CA VAL A 142 9.28 -11.19 -4.01
C VAL A 142 8.64 -10.75 -2.69
N SER A 143 7.70 -9.82 -2.72
CA SER A 143 6.99 -9.39 -1.51
C SER A 143 6.13 -10.50 -0.92
N THR A 144 5.39 -11.24 -1.75
CA THR A 144 4.63 -12.42 -1.32
C THR A 144 5.55 -13.50 -0.75
N GLU A 145 6.64 -13.84 -1.44
CA GLU A 145 7.64 -14.82 -0.97
C GLU A 145 8.33 -14.37 0.34
N ALA A 146 8.48 -13.06 0.56
CA ALA A 146 9.00 -12.48 1.80
C ALA A 146 7.98 -12.45 2.95
N GLY A 147 6.72 -12.83 2.72
CA GLY A 147 5.68 -12.94 3.75
C GLY A 147 4.69 -11.77 3.81
N ALA A 148 4.50 -11.03 2.72
CA ALA A 148 3.38 -10.10 2.62
C ALA A 148 2.03 -10.84 2.57
N ASP A 149 1.05 -10.42 3.36
CA ASP A 149 -0.31 -10.96 3.31
C ASP A 149 -1.11 -10.37 2.15
N ILE A 150 -0.80 -9.11 1.79
CA ILE A 150 -1.43 -8.37 0.70
C ILE A 150 -0.34 -7.58 -0.02
N VAL A 151 -0.39 -7.53 -1.35
CA VAL A 151 0.49 -6.64 -2.12
C VAL A 151 -0.32 -5.53 -2.78
N ALA A 152 0.26 -4.34 -2.83
CA ALA A 152 -0.30 -3.20 -3.56
C ALA A 152 0.64 -2.85 -4.71
N ILE A 153 0.17 -3.05 -5.94
CA ILE A 153 0.98 -2.83 -7.16
C ILE A 153 0.44 -1.64 -7.95
N PRO A 154 1.23 -0.92 -8.75
CA PRO A 154 0.74 0.14 -9.63
C PRO A 154 0.18 -0.40 -10.95
N TYR A 155 -0.56 0.45 -11.68
CA TYR A 155 -1.06 0.10 -13.01
C TYR A 155 0.08 -0.14 -14.01
N VAL A 156 0.01 -1.23 -14.77
CA VAL A 156 1.06 -1.66 -15.70
C VAL A 156 0.76 -1.38 -17.18
N GLY A 157 -0.24 -0.54 -17.46
CA GLY A 157 -0.55 -0.07 -18.81
C GLY A 157 -1.49 -0.96 -19.60
N GLU A 158 -1.36 -2.29 -19.50
CA GLU A 158 -2.13 -3.25 -20.29
C GLU A 158 -2.96 -4.21 -19.41
N PRO A 159 -4.28 -4.33 -19.63
CA PRO A 159 -5.17 -5.18 -18.83
C PRO A 159 -4.79 -6.66 -18.78
N ALA A 160 -4.39 -7.22 -19.93
CA ALA A 160 -4.02 -8.63 -20.02
C ALA A 160 -2.73 -8.94 -19.24
N ILE A 161 -1.76 -8.01 -19.28
CA ILE A 161 -0.53 -8.12 -18.48
C ILE A 161 -0.85 -7.96 -16.99
N LEU A 162 -1.70 -6.99 -16.63
CA LEU A 162 -2.12 -6.77 -15.24
C LEU A 162 -2.79 -8.02 -14.67
N GLN A 163 -3.75 -8.60 -15.39
CA GLN A 163 -4.44 -9.81 -14.97
C GLN A 163 -3.47 -10.98 -14.77
N LYS A 164 -2.53 -11.19 -15.71
CA LYS A 164 -1.50 -12.21 -15.58
C LYS A 164 -0.63 -12.02 -14.33
N ILE A 165 -0.29 -10.78 -13.97
CA ILE A 165 0.46 -10.48 -12.75
C ILE A 165 -0.40 -10.82 -11.53
N ILE A 166 -1.66 -10.40 -11.50
CA ILE A 166 -2.59 -10.67 -10.39
C ILE A 166 -2.75 -12.18 -10.19
N ASP A 167 -3.02 -12.94 -11.25
CA ASP A 167 -3.19 -14.40 -11.22
C ASP A 167 -1.90 -15.13 -10.80
N GLY A 168 -0.73 -14.53 -11.07
CA GLY A 168 0.57 -15.07 -10.69
C GLY A 168 1.00 -14.77 -9.25
N VAL A 169 0.26 -13.91 -8.55
CA VAL A 169 0.54 -13.53 -7.17
C VAL A 169 -0.39 -14.33 -6.24
N GLY A 170 0.18 -15.11 -5.33
CA GLY A 170 -0.56 -16.02 -4.44
C GLY A 170 -1.32 -15.35 -3.29
N THR A 171 -1.45 -14.02 -3.29
CA THR A 171 -2.05 -13.19 -2.23
C THR A 171 -2.95 -12.13 -2.84
N PRO A 172 -3.94 -11.58 -2.11
CA PRO A 172 -4.76 -10.47 -2.59
C PRO A 172 -3.92 -9.30 -3.13
N VAL A 173 -4.34 -8.74 -4.26
CA VAL A 173 -3.66 -7.64 -4.93
C VAL A 173 -4.52 -6.39 -4.91
N LEU A 174 -3.99 -5.30 -4.35
CA LEU A 174 -4.60 -3.98 -4.40
C LEU A 174 -3.97 -3.14 -5.52
N MET A 175 -4.76 -2.27 -6.14
CA MET A 175 -4.21 -1.27 -7.06
C MET A 175 -3.75 -0.05 -6.29
N LEU A 176 -2.46 0.22 -6.36
CA LEU A 176 -1.77 1.36 -5.76
C LEU A 176 -1.86 2.58 -6.69
N ASP A 177 -2.38 3.67 -6.14
CA ASP A 177 -2.49 4.97 -6.79
C ASP A 177 -1.17 5.76 -6.69
N ILE A 178 -0.32 5.57 -7.68
CA ILE A 178 0.91 6.35 -7.89
C ILE A 178 1.04 6.76 -9.35
N ALA A 179 1.90 7.73 -9.62
CA ALA A 179 2.26 8.08 -10.98
C ALA A 179 2.97 6.89 -11.66
N THR A 180 2.59 6.60 -12.90
CA THR A 180 3.20 5.55 -13.73
C THR A 180 3.52 6.10 -15.12
N PRO A 181 4.39 5.44 -15.91
CA PRO A 181 4.61 5.77 -17.32
C PRO A 181 3.34 5.69 -18.20
N PHE A 182 2.27 5.10 -17.69
CA PHE A 182 0.98 4.92 -18.36
C PHE A 182 -0.08 5.94 -17.90
N GLY A 183 0.32 6.92 -17.09
CA GLY A 183 -0.56 7.91 -16.49
C GLY A 183 -1.19 7.46 -15.17
N SER A 184 -2.00 8.33 -14.58
CA SER A 184 -2.85 8.05 -13.43
C SER A 184 -4.27 8.52 -13.75
N ALA A 185 -5.23 7.62 -13.67
CA ALA A 185 -6.63 7.90 -13.93
C ALA A 185 -7.52 7.00 -13.06
N VAL A 186 -8.66 7.55 -12.64
CA VAL A 186 -9.73 6.81 -11.93
C VAL A 186 -10.23 5.61 -12.76
N GLU A 187 -10.15 5.69 -14.08
CA GLU A 187 -10.48 4.59 -15.00
C GLU A 187 -9.58 3.37 -14.81
N ASN A 188 -8.30 3.58 -14.50
CA ASN A 188 -7.36 2.48 -14.23
C ASN A 188 -7.80 1.67 -13.00
N PHE A 189 -8.47 2.29 -12.02
CA PHE A 189 -8.99 1.58 -10.85
C PHE A 189 -10.11 0.62 -11.22
N LYS A 190 -11.11 1.08 -12.00
CA LYS A 190 -12.20 0.20 -12.46
C LYS A 190 -11.66 -0.94 -13.31
N LEU A 191 -10.69 -0.64 -14.17
CA LEU A 191 -10.04 -1.63 -15.00
C LEU A 191 -9.30 -2.67 -14.16
N ALA A 192 -8.54 -2.22 -13.16
CA ALA A 192 -7.81 -3.10 -12.26
C ALA A 192 -8.75 -4.04 -11.49
N LEU A 193 -9.90 -3.53 -11.01
CA LEU A 193 -10.92 -4.36 -10.39
C LEU A 193 -11.45 -5.42 -11.39
N ASN A 194 -11.67 -5.06 -12.66
CA ASN A 194 -12.06 -6.03 -13.70
C ASN A 194 -10.98 -7.07 -13.99
N CYS A 195 -9.70 -6.73 -13.82
CA CYS A 195 -8.57 -7.65 -13.94
C CYS A 195 -8.36 -8.55 -12.71
N GLY A 196 -9.17 -8.42 -11.66
CA GLY A 196 -9.11 -9.28 -10.46
C GLY A 196 -8.47 -8.62 -9.23
N ALA A 197 -8.16 -7.33 -9.26
CA ALA A 197 -7.69 -6.64 -8.05
C ALA A 197 -8.77 -6.70 -6.96
N SER A 198 -8.35 -6.98 -5.72
CA SER A 198 -9.22 -7.14 -4.56
C SER A 198 -9.61 -5.81 -3.92
N GLY A 199 -9.01 -4.70 -4.35
CA GLY A 199 -9.29 -3.37 -3.80
C GLY A 199 -8.26 -2.33 -4.27
N LEU A 200 -8.26 -1.17 -3.61
CA LEU A 200 -7.48 0.00 -4.04
C LEU A 200 -6.77 0.66 -2.84
N VAL A 201 -5.52 1.08 -3.04
CA VAL A 201 -4.79 1.98 -2.15
C VAL A 201 -4.70 3.35 -2.82
N ILE A 202 -5.70 4.20 -2.56
CA ILE A 202 -5.80 5.55 -3.15
C ILE A 202 -5.08 6.56 -2.27
N GLY A 203 -4.24 7.42 -2.86
CA GLY A 203 -3.49 8.45 -2.15
C GLY A 203 -4.32 9.70 -1.83
N GLY A 204 -3.95 10.42 -0.78
CA GLY A 204 -4.62 11.64 -0.31
C GLY A 204 -4.70 12.75 -1.37
N GLU A 205 -3.76 12.80 -2.32
CA GLU A 205 -3.80 13.75 -3.43
C GLU A 205 -4.95 13.48 -4.40
N THR A 206 -5.25 12.21 -4.68
CA THR A 206 -6.36 11.84 -5.55
C THR A 206 -7.69 12.25 -4.92
N PHE A 207 -7.85 12.04 -3.61
CA PHE A 207 -9.03 12.50 -2.85
C PHE A 207 -9.28 14.02 -2.92
N GLN A 208 -8.26 14.83 -3.24
CA GLN A 208 -8.44 16.28 -3.43
C GLN A 208 -8.88 16.64 -4.85
N ARG A 209 -8.59 15.78 -5.83
CA ARG A 209 -8.84 16.02 -7.27
C ARG A 209 -10.13 15.36 -7.77
N VAL A 210 -10.63 14.37 -7.04
CA VAL A 210 -11.82 13.59 -7.42
C VAL A 210 -12.99 13.94 -6.52
N ASP A 211 -14.20 13.85 -7.08
CA ASP A 211 -15.41 14.05 -6.31
C ASP A 211 -15.73 12.81 -5.44
N ILE A 212 -16.43 13.05 -4.32
CA ILE A 212 -16.81 11.99 -3.38
C ILE A 212 -17.73 10.93 -4.00
N GLN A 213 -18.55 11.28 -5.01
CA GLN A 213 -19.45 10.31 -5.65
C GLN A 213 -18.66 9.31 -6.50
N SER A 214 -17.59 9.75 -7.15
CA SER A 214 -16.67 8.87 -7.87
C SER A 214 -16.00 7.86 -6.93
N ILE A 215 -15.56 8.30 -5.74
CA ILE A 215 -15.02 7.39 -4.72
C ILE A 215 -16.09 6.44 -4.19
N LYS A 216 -17.29 6.92 -3.87
CA LYS A 216 -18.40 6.08 -3.41
C LYS A 216 -18.73 4.97 -4.39
N LYS A 217 -18.78 5.28 -5.68
CA LYS A 217 -19.02 4.28 -6.74
C LYS A 217 -17.91 3.22 -6.79
N LEU A 218 -16.66 3.60 -6.57
CA LEU A 218 -15.55 2.63 -6.49
C LEU A 218 -15.67 1.76 -5.24
N TYR A 219 -15.98 2.37 -4.09
CA TYR A 219 -16.20 1.66 -2.83
C TYR A 219 -17.33 0.63 -2.97
N GLU A 220 -18.49 1.04 -3.50
CA GLU A 220 -19.60 0.13 -3.81
C GLU A 220 -19.19 -0.99 -4.77
N LEU A 221 -18.45 -0.68 -5.84
CA LEU A 221 -18.00 -1.67 -6.81
C LEU A 221 -17.10 -2.75 -6.20
N ILE A 222 -16.28 -2.40 -5.20
CA ILE A 222 -15.44 -3.36 -4.47
C ILE A 222 -16.31 -4.33 -3.66
N HIS A 223 -17.31 -3.81 -2.91
CA HIS A 223 -18.13 -4.61 -1.99
C HIS A 223 -19.35 -5.30 -2.61
N VAL A 224 -19.75 -4.95 -3.84
CA VAL A 224 -20.83 -5.65 -4.55
C VAL A 224 -20.43 -7.09 -4.92
N ARG A 225 -19.13 -7.40 -4.95
CA ARG A 225 -18.62 -8.73 -5.30
C ARG A 225 -18.68 -9.76 -4.16
N ASP A 226 -18.98 -9.33 -2.92
CA ASP A 226 -19.01 -10.20 -1.74
C ASP A 226 -20.37 -10.92 -1.51
N ILE A 227 -21.27 -10.93 -2.52
CA ILE A 227 -22.61 -11.57 -2.44
C ILE A 227 -22.73 -12.80 -3.37
N GLY A 228 -21.60 -13.43 -3.72
CA GLY A 228 -21.53 -14.63 -4.57
C GLY A 228 -21.17 -15.90 -3.83
#